data_AF-A0A522EZI2-F1
#
_entry.id   AF-A0A522EZI2-F1
#
_cell.length_a   1.000
_cell.length_b   1.000
_cell.length_c   1.000
_cell.angle_alpha   90.00
_cell.angle_beta   90.00
_cell.angle_gamma   90.00
#
_symmetry.space_group_name_H-M   'P 1'
#
loop_
_entity.id
_entity.type
_entity.pdbx_description
1 polymer ?
#
loop_
_entity_poly.entity_id
_entity_poly.type
_entity_poly.pdbx_seq_one_letter_code
_entity_poly.pdbx_strand_id
1 'polypeptide(L)'
;MPDKTFNILSCTIDQDQFDVATQWSRTFLYNPSADVASNMAQIVMACIARGNFKTRAYLSKTDDLQAPTQQLTIADYLSHGSRIIVDYKSLSPELVLELLSYFPEPHPSNAVFSRSATHNVNQVDEDIIEGKSFVIGVAGQLPSMIKTPYDFGINIAMGGSGQDNFYGKKIAANGFSGHFYFHHNKEHKLLMVGLEQTAPAASAFELVIGTHKYAQEEQQGQDQFGQGHSLRGASDTYTAAGSLYFSNPLYQAKLLLEKGVFPPDKYGAMQVTITDENWPKIKAYLDSIKLRIRHSSQDELTQQLLEKPISAVQTAKDYESYIALDFHSYMKQAYQVFILQTKLSEQEKTNFARMQTELLEIIKKLQLGDINGLGRF
;
A
#
# COMPACT_ATOMS: atom_id res chain seq x y z
N MET A 1 -20.03 13.69 7.00
CA MET A 1 -21.00 13.55 5.89
C MET A 1 -20.89 12.13 5.35
N PRO A 2 -21.92 11.29 5.49
CA PRO A 2 -21.90 9.88 5.07
C PRO A 2 -21.85 9.67 3.55
N ASP A 3 -22.03 10.74 2.77
CA ASP A 3 -22.28 10.66 1.32
C ASP A 3 -21.01 10.81 0.45
N LYS A 4 -19.83 11.03 1.06
CA LYS A 4 -18.59 11.10 0.29
C LYS A 4 -18.03 9.69 0.10
N THR A 5 -18.18 9.16 -1.11
CA THR A 5 -17.48 7.96 -1.58
C THR A 5 -16.27 8.40 -2.40
N PHE A 6 -15.07 8.03 -1.97
CA PHE A 6 -13.93 8.07 -2.88
C PHE A 6 -14.20 7.01 -3.96
N ASN A 7 -14.25 7.42 -5.24
CA ASN A 7 -14.53 6.50 -6.33
C ASN A 7 -13.34 6.49 -7.30
N ILE A 8 -12.60 5.38 -7.28
CA ILE A 8 -11.44 5.10 -8.15
C ILE A 8 -11.79 5.30 -9.63
N LEU A 9 -13.05 5.11 -10.01
CA LEU A 9 -13.55 5.28 -11.38
C LEU A 9 -13.82 6.74 -11.79
N SER A 10 -13.85 7.69 -10.86
CA SER A 10 -14.25 9.08 -11.15
C SER A 10 -13.09 10.01 -11.54
N CYS A 11 -11.85 9.57 -11.35
CA CYS A 11 -10.62 10.32 -11.64
C CYS A 11 -9.81 9.62 -12.74
N THR A 12 -8.82 10.28 -13.33
CA THR A 12 -7.79 9.64 -14.18
C THR A 12 -6.66 9.08 -13.32
N ILE A 13 -5.76 8.26 -13.88
CA ILE A 13 -4.56 7.80 -13.16
C ILE A 13 -3.65 8.97 -12.79
N ASP A 14 -3.51 9.97 -13.66
CA ASP A 14 -2.69 11.15 -13.35
C ASP A 14 -3.25 11.93 -12.16
N GLN A 15 -4.57 12.01 -12.02
CA GLN A 15 -5.21 12.64 -10.87
C GLN A 15 -4.99 11.80 -9.60
N ASP A 16 -5.10 10.47 -9.66
CA ASP A 16 -4.79 9.60 -8.52
C ASP A 16 -3.33 9.78 -8.06
N GLN A 17 -2.38 9.80 -9.01
CA GLN A 17 -0.96 10.01 -8.71
C GLN A 17 -0.73 11.38 -8.06
N PHE A 18 -1.40 12.42 -8.56
CA PHE A 18 -1.34 13.76 -7.98
C PHE A 18 -1.91 13.81 -6.56
N ASP A 19 -3.05 13.17 -6.31
CA ASP A 19 -3.70 13.14 -5.01
C ASP A 19 -2.84 12.40 -3.97
N VAL A 20 -2.21 11.30 -4.37
CA VAL A 20 -1.29 10.52 -3.53
C VAL A 20 -0.01 11.32 -3.23
N ALA A 21 0.60 11.93 -4.24
CA ALA A 21 1.75 12.81 -4.04
C ALA A 21 1.39 14.00 -3.14
N THR A 22 0.18 14.54 -3.28
CA THR A 22 -0.34 15.60 -2.41
C THR A 22 -0.48 15.11 -0.98
N GLN A 23 -1.04 13.92 -0.75
CA GLN A 23 -1.17 13.35 0.59
C GLN A 23 0.20 13.20 1.28
N TRP A 24 1.20 12.68 0.57
CA TRP A 24 2.58 12.60 1.08
C TRP A 24 3.20 13.97 1.34
N SER A 25 3.00 14.93 0.43
CA SER A 25 3.53 16.30 0.63
C SER A 25 2.99 16.92 1.92
N ARG A 26 1.69 16.71 2.21
CA ARG A 26 1.05 17.17 3.44
C ARG A 26 1.57 16.43 4.67
N THR A 27 1.73 15.10 4.57
CA THR A 27 2.38 14.30 5.63
C THR A 27 3.73 14.89 6.02
N PHE A 28 4.56 15.25 5.04
CA PHE A 28 5.90 15.78 5.28
C PHE A 28 5.91 17.22 5.78
N LEU A 29 4.96 18.06 5.35
CA LEU A 29 4.90 19.46 5.74
C LEU A 29 4.30 19.69 7.13
N TYR A 30 3.26 18.93 7.48
CA TYR A 30 2.45 19.21 8.67
C TYR A 30 2.75 18.27 9.84
N ASN A 31 3.56 17.23 9.66
CA ASN A 31 4.12 16.48 10.78
C ASN A 31 5.33 17.20 11.37
N PRO A 32 5.61 17.03 12.68
CA PRO A 32 6.82 17.59 13.29
C PRO A 32 8.08 17.17 12.53
N SER A 33 9.06 18.07 12.40
CA SER A 33 10.32 17.75 11.69
C SER A 33 11.12 16.61 12.33
N ALA A 34 10.94 16.40 13.64
CA ALA A 34 11.51 15.30 14.40
C ALA A 34 10.66 14.01 14.37
N ASP A 35 9.55 13.98 13.61
CA ASP A 35 8.71 12.79 13.48
C ASP A 35 9.50 11.65 12.82
N VAL A 36 9.70 10.57 13.57
CA VAL A 36 10.49 9.42 13.13
C VAL A 36 9.82 8.74 11.94
N ALA A 37 8.49 8.64 11.92
CA ALA A 37 7.76 7.98 10.84
C ALA A 37 7.87 8.77 9.52
N SER A 38 7.71 10.10 9.58
CA SER A 38 7.93 10.98 8.42
C SER A 38 9.37 10.92 7.91
N ASN A 39 10.38 10.98 8.80
CA ASN A 39 11.78 10.88 8.40
C ASN A 39 12.13 9.52 7.76
N MET A 40 11.56 8.43 8.29
CA MET A 40 11.69 7.09 7.73
C MET A 40 11.07 7.01 6.32
N ALA A 41 9.87 7.55 6.14
CA ALA A 41 9.23 7.60 4.82
C ALA A 41 10.06 8.42 3.81
N GLN A 42 10.61 9.56 4.22
CA GLN A 42 11.44 10.41 3.37
C GLN A 42 12.73 9.69 2.90
N ILE A 43 13.42 8.94 3.77
CA ILE A 43 14.62 8.19 3.35
C ILE A 43 14.24 7.03 2.43
N VAL A 44 13.18 6.27 2.72
CA VAL A 44 12.72 5.17 1.83
C VAL A 44 12.37 5.73 0.44
N MET A 45 11.73 6.89 0.41
CA MET A 45 11.41 7.59 -0.83
C MET A 45 12.65 8.01 -1.62
N ALA A 46 13.68 8.52 -0.93
CA ALA A 46 14.95 8.85 -1.55
C ALA A 46 15.66 7.60 -2.10
N CYS A 47 15.56 6.47 -1.39
CA CYS A 47 16.05 5.17 -1.86
C CYS A 47 15.33 4.72 -3.13
N ILE A 48 14.00 4.80 -3.19
CA ILE A 48 13.23 4.52 -4.42
C ILE A 48 13.68 5.45 -5.57
N ALA A 49 13.84 6.74 -5.28
CA ALA A 49 14.12 7.76 -6.29
C ALA A 49 15.50 7.62 -6.94
N ARG A 50 16.52 7.29 -6.13
CA ARG A 50 17.93 7.39 -6.53
C ARG A 50 18.78 6.14 -6.27
N GLY A 51 18.24 5.13 -5.59
CA GLY A 51 18.88 3.83 -5.42
C GLY A 51 18.74 2.96 -6.65
N ASN A 52 19.33 1.76 -6.61
CA ASN A 52 19.11 0.74 -7.63
C ASN A 52 17.77 0.03 -7.35
N PHE A 53 16.68 0.74 -7.64
CA PHE A 53 15.33 0.27 -7.40
C PHE A 53 14.85 -0.62 -8.54
N LYS A 54 14.31 -1.79 -8.19
CA LYS A 54 13.79 -2.79 -9.10
C LYS A 54 12.45 -3.32 -8.62
N THR A 55 11.64 -3.77 -9.57
CA THR A 55 10.29 -4.28 -9.33
C THR A 55 9.99 -5.55 -10.10
N ARG A 56 9.10 -6.39 -9.57
CA ARG A 56 8.48 -7.52 -10.29
C ARG A 56 7.06 -7.12 -10.68
N ALA A 57 6.67 -7.31 -11.94
CA ALA A 57 5.31 -6.99 -12.39
C ALA A 57 4.29 -8.01 -11.86
N TYR A 58 3.06 -7.58 -11.55
CA TYR A 58 1.94 -8.38 -10.99
C TYR A 58 1.57 -9.66 -11.77
N LEU A 59 2.00 -9.80 -13.03
CA LEU A 59 1.75 -10.97 -13.88
C LEU A 59 3.05 -11.51 -14.52
N SER A 60 4.19 -11.22 -13.91
CA SER A 60 5.47 -11.73 -14.36
C SER A 60 5.49 -13.25 -14.26
N LYS A 61 5.96 -13.93 -15.32
CA LYS A 61 6.22 -15.39 -15.30
C LYS A 61 7.58 -15.73 -14.68
N THR A 62 8.38 -14.70 -14.37
CA THR A 62 9.72 -14.83 -13.80
C THR A 62 9.76 -14.21 -12.42
N ASP A 63 10.54 -14.81 -11.53
CA ASP A 63 10.83 -14.24 -10.21
C ASP A 63 11.86 -13.09 -10.27
N ASP A 64 12.44 -12.82 -11.44
CA ASP A 64 13.43 -11.76 -11.58
C ASP A 64 12.85 -10.36 -11.36
N LEU A 65 13.57 -9.57 -10.56
CA LEU A 65 13.33 -8.14 -10.39
C LEU A 65 13.90 -7.37 -11.59
N GLN A 66 13.06 -6.53 -12.19
CA GLN A 66 13.38 -5.74 -13.38
C GLN A 66 13.37 -4.24 -13.07
N ALA A 67 13.86 -3.42 -13.98
CA ALA A 67 13.72 -1.98 -13.85
C ALA A 67 12.24 -1.57 -13.73
N PRO A 68 11.90 -0.58 -12.88
CA PRO A 68 10.53 -0.07 -12.75
C PRO A 68 10.06 0.60 -14.04
N THR A 69 8.75 0.71 -14.21
CA THR A 69 8.16 1.43 -15.34
C THR A 69 8.22 2.93 -15.13
N GLN A 70 8.42 3.70 -16.21
CA GLN A 70 8.30 5.16 -16.19
C GLN A 70 6.85 5.67 -16.04
N GLN A 71 5.85 4.79 -16.07
CA GLN A 71 4.46 5.20 -15.89
C GLN A 71 4.11 5.50 -14.42
N LEU A 72 4.79 4.89 -13.45
CA LEU A 72 4.52 5.05 -12.02
C LEU A 72 5.51 6.00 -11.34
N THR A 73 5.01 6.82 -10.43
CA THR A 73 5.78 7.83 -9.69
C THR A 73 6.50 7.23 -8.48
N ILE A 74 7.43 7.98 -7.90
CA ILE A 74 8.06 7.62 -6.62
C ILE A 74 7.01 7.50 -5.51
N ALA A 75 6.03 8.41 -5.46
CA ALA A 75 4.93 8.37 -4.50
C ALA A 75 4.07 7.10 -4.66
N ASP A 76 3.83 6.65 -5.89
CA ASP A 76 3.10 5.41 -6.16
C ASP A 76 3.80 4.20 -5.52
N TYR A 77 5.12 4.09 -5.72
CA TYR A 77 5.91 2.97 -5.18
C TYR A 77 5.99 2.99 -3.65
N LEU A 78 6.09 4.17 -3.02
CA LEU A 78 6.06 4.27 -1.55
C LEU A 78 4.68 3.95 -0.96
N SER A 79 3.63 4.37 -1.66
CA SER A 79 2.24 4.19 -1.23
C SER A 79 1.77 2.76 -1.43
N HIS A 80 2.36 2.04 -2.38
CA HIS A 80 2.11 0.63 -2.63
C HIS A 80 2.24 -0.12 -1.31
N GLY A 81 1.15 -0.70 -0.80
CA GLY A 81 1.14 -1.52 0.43
C GLY A 81 1.98 -2.82 0.32
N SER A 82 2.86 -2.90 -0.67
CA SER A 82 3.89 -3.92 -0.82
C SER A 82 5.17 -3.42 -0.21
N ARG A 83 5.89 -4.34 0.40
CA ARG A 83 7.00 -3.94 1.23
C ARG A 83 8.22 -3.70 0.39
N ILE A 84 8.79 -2.52 0.58
CA ILE A 84 10.04 -2.15 -0.05
C ILE A 84 11.14 -2.83 0.75
N ILE A 85 11.86 -3.72 0.09
CA ILE A 85 13.06 -4.33 0.65
C ILE A 85 14.24 -3.41 0.34
N VAL A 86 14.94 -2.97 1.37
CA VAL A 86 16.19 -2.23 1.26
C VAL A 86 17.34 -3.20 1.53
N ASP A 87 18.06 -3.55 0.47
CA ASP A 87 19.32 -4.29 0.55
C ASP A 87 20.48 -3.30 0.73
N TYR A 88 21.06 -3.31 1.92
CA TYR A 88 22.17 -2.42 2.29
C TYR A 88 23.48 -3.19 2.49
N LYS A 89 23.61 -4.41 1.96
CA LYS A 89 24.80 -5.25 2.18
C LYS A 89 26.10 -4.63 1.68
N SER A 90 25.99 -3.79 0.66
CA SER A 90 27.09 -3.15 -0.07
C SER A 90 27.44 -1.74 0.44
N LEU A 91 26.89 -1.32 1.58
CA LEU A 91 27.28 -0.08 2.25
C LEU A 91 28.50 -0.27 3.15
N SER A 92 29.36 0.75 3.19
CA SER A 92 30.43 0.86 4.19
C SER A 92 29.86 0.92 5.61
N PRO A 93 30.60 0.46 6.64
CA PRO A 93 30.11 0.42 8.02
C PRO A 93 29.57 1.77 8.53
N GLU A 94 30.21 2.88 8.16
CA GLU A 94 29.80 4.22 8.56
C GLU A 94 28.46 4.61 7.94
N LEU A 95 28.27 4.28 6.65
CA LEU A 95 27.03 4.57 5.94
C LEU A 95 25.89 3.65 6.36
N VAL A 96 26.19 2.42 6.80
CA VAL A 96 25.21 1.54 7.45
C VAL A 96 24.68 2.19 8.72
N LEU A 97 25.55 2.72 9.59
CA LEU A 97 25.11 3.42 10.81
C LEU A 97 24.25 4.64 10.48
N GLU A 98 24.61 5.39 9.44
CA GLU A 98 23.83 6.53 8.98
C GLU A 98 22.44 6.10 8.47
N LEU A 99 22.34 5.09 7.61
CA LEU A 99 21.07 4.54 7.14
C LEU A 99 20.20 4.06 8.30
N LEU A 100 20.76 3.25 9.21
CA LEU A 100 20.02 2.66 10.32
C LEU A 100 19.57 3.71 11.36
N SER A 101 20.17 4.90 11.38
CA SER A 101 19.70 6.00 12.23
C SER A 101 18.27 6.45 11.90
N TYR A 102 17.79 6.20 10.69
CA TYR A 102 16.40 6.46 10.26
C TYR A 102 15.43 5.34 10.64
N PHE A 103 15.92 4.19 11.09
CA PHE A 103 15.15 3.00 11.48
C PHE A 103 15.48 2.59 12.92
N PRO A 104 15.18 3.44 13.92
CA PRO A 104 15.59 3.18 15.28
C PRO A 104 14.82 2.01 15.89
N GLU A 105 15.47 1.30 16.82
CA GLU A 105 14.80 0.28 17.64
C GLU A 105 13.79 0.91 18.62
N PRO A 106 12.81 0.13 19.12
CA PRO A 106 11.82 0.60 20.08
C PRO A 106 12.45 1.27 21.29
N HIS A 107 12.09 2.54 21.52
CA HIS A 107 12.52 3.29 22.70
C HIS A 107 11.37 4.19 23.19
N PRO A 108 11.23 4.43 24.51
CA PRO A 108 10.16 5.29 25.04
C PRO A 108 10.09 6.70 24.42
N SER A 109 11.20 7.18 23.83
CA SER A 109 11.30 8.51 23.23
C SER A 109 11.06 8.59 21.73
N ASN A 110 10.89 7.47 21.01
CA ASN A 110 10.87 7.48 19.53
C ASN A 110 9.58 6.91 18.90
N ALA A 111 8.54 6.66 19.70
CA ALA A 111 7.23 6.14 19.28
C ALA A 111 7.25 4.81 18.49
N VAL A 112 8.43 4.21 18.28
CA VAL A 112 8.59 2.89 17.69
C VAL A 112 8.23 1.85 18.73
N PHE A 113 7.42 0.87 18.34
CA PHE A 113 7.01 -0.24 19.18
C PHE A 113 7.35 -1.58 18.53
N SER A 114 7.71 -2.57 19.34
CA SER A 114 7.84 -3.94 18.85
C SER A 114 6.48 -4.43 18.36
N ARG A 115 6.46 -5.11 17.23
CA ARG A 115 5.25 -5.70 16.65
C ARG A 115 5.52 -7.16 16.32
N SER A 116 4.50 -8.00 16.28
CA SER A 116 4.64 -9.30 15.63
C SER A 116 4.33 -9.09 14.15
N ALA A 117 5.31 -9.30 13.27
CA ALA A 117 5.08 -9.04 11.87
C ALA A 117 4.19 -10.12 11.25
N THR A 118 3.41 -9.73 10.24
CA THR A 118 2.71 -10.64 9.34
C THR A 118 3.61 -11.09 8.18
N HIS A 119 4.75 -10.41 8.01
CA HIS A 119 5.72 -10.63 6.95
C HIS A 119 7.15 -10.37 7.43
N ASN A 120 8.15 -10.89 6.74
CA ASN A 120 9.55 -10.62 7.02
C ASN A 120 10.37 -10.67 5.73
N VAL A 121 11.64 -10.33 5.83
CA VAL A 121 12.60 -10.52 4.73
C VAL A 121 13.78 -11.34 5.24
N ASN A 122 14.18 -12.33 4.44
CA ASN A 122 15.39 -13.12 4.65
C ASN A 122 16.13 -13.29 3.33
N GLN A 123 17.38 -13.73 3.44
CA GLN A 123 18.13 -14.23 2.31
C GLN A 123 18.24 -15.75 2.46
N VAL A 124 17.95 -16.49 1.40
CA VAL A 124 18.23 -17.93 1.31
C VAL A 124 19.12 -18.10 0.09
N ASP A 125 20.31 -18.64 0.30
CA ASP A 125 21.36 -18.69 -0.71
C ASP A 125 21.68 -17.28 -1.25
N GLU A 126 21.49 -17.06 -2.55
CA GLU A 126 21.70 -15.75 -3.21
C GLU A 126 20.41 -14.92 -3.32
N ASP A 127 19.26 -15.51 -3.01
CA ASP A 127 17.95 -14.92 -3.25
C ASP A 127 17.38 -14.24 -2.00
N ILE A 128 16.88 -13.02 -2.20
CA ILE A 128 16.15 -12.28 -1.18
C ILE A 128 14.66 -12.64 -1.29
N ILE A 129 14.11 -13.16 -0.20
CA ILE A 129 12.74 -13.69 -0.17
C ILE A 129 11.94 -12.94 0.90
N GLU A 130 10.76 -12.44 0.50
CA GLU A 130 9.73 -12.01 1.43
C GLU A 130 9.02 -13.25 2.00
N GLY A 131 9.13 -13.46 3.31
CA GLY A 131 8.38 -14.51 3.99
C GLY A 131 6.96 -14.05 4.34
N LYS A 132 5.97 -14.87 3.97
CA LYS A 132 4.58 -14.78 4.42
C LYS A 132 4.18 -16.14 4.96
N SER A 133 3.85 -16.26 6.24
CA SER A 133 3.30 -17.52 6.76
C SER A 133 2.03 -17.28 7.56
N PHE A 134 1.07 -18.19 7.42
CA PHE A 134 -0.14 -18.22 8.26
C PHE A 134 0.22 -18.26 9.76
N VAL A 135 1.29 -18.99 10.11
CA VAL A 135 1.87 -19.04 11.48
C VAL A 135 2.41 -17.67 11.92
N ILE A 136 3.03 -16.91 11.01
CA ILE A 136 3.53 -15.55 11.25
C ILE A 136 2.35 -14.58 11.44
N GLY A 137 1.27 -14.72 10.67
CA GLY A 137 0.05 -13.94 10.84
C GLY A 137 -0.70 -14.22 12.15
N VAL A 138 -0.71 -15.48 12.60
CA VAL A 138 -1.26 -15.87 13.91
C VAL A 138 -0.35 -15.40 15.04
N ALA A 139 0.97 -15.54 14.91
CA ALA A 139 1.95 -14.97 15.84
C ALA A 139 1.89 -13.43 15.89
N GLY A 140 1.53 -12.80 14.78
CA GLY A 140 1.14 -11.41 14.56
C GLY A 140 0.14 -10.86 15.58
N GLN A 141 -0.75 -11.75 16.05
CA GLN A 141 -1.84 -11.46 16.98
C GLN A 141 -1.54 -11.93 18.41
N LEU A 142 -0.39 -12.57 18.64
CA LEU A 142 -0.01 -13.07 19.96
C LEU A 142 0.56 -11.95 20.85
N PRO A 143 0.50 -12.11 22.20
CA PRO A 143 1.00 -11.14 23.16
C PRO A 143 2.48 -10.79 22.94
N SER A 144 2.91 -9.65 23.49
CA SER A 144 4.27 -9.09 23.36
C SER A 144 5.44 -10.01 23.69
N MET A 145 5.20 -11.13 24.35
CA MET A 145 6.23 -12.13 24.70
C MET A 145 6.64 -13.06 23.54
N ILE A 146 5.97 -13.01 22.38
CA ILE A 146 6.27 -13.84 21.19
C ILE A 146 6.62 -12.94 19.98
N LYS A 147 7.22 -11.77 20.24
CA LYS A 147 7.69 -10.85 19.19
C LYS A 147 9.11 -11.22 18.79
N THR A 148 9.41 -11.25 17.50
CA THR A 148 10.81 -11.38 17.07
C THR A 148 11.56 -10.08 17.37
N PRO A 149 12.87 -10.11 17.67
CA PRO A 149 13.66 -8.91 17.95
C PRO A 149 13.86 -8.00 16.71
N TYR A 150 13.29 -8.39 15.57
CA TYR A 150 13.51 -7.76 14.28
C TYR A 150 12.27 -7.03 13.75
N ASP A 151 11.11 -7.17 14.40
CA ASP A 151 9.82 -6.68 13.91
C ASP A 151 9.32 -5.46 14.68
N PHE A 152 9.08 -4.37 13.94
CA PHE A 152 8.75 -3.07 14.51
C PHE A 152 7.57 -2.42 13.80
N GLY A 153 6.95 -1.46 14.49
CA GLY A 153 5.91 -0.61 13.95
C GLY A 153 6.01 0.82 14.47
N ILE A 154 5.48 1.76 13.69
CA ILE A 154 5.36 3.16 14.07
C ILE A 154 4.13 3.76 13.38
N ASN A 155 3.35 4.54 14.10
CA ASN A 155 2.18 5.23 13.56
C ASN A 155 2.61 6.49 12.82
N ILE A 156 1.88 6.85 11.76
CA ILE A 156 2.11 8.08 11.01
C ILE A 156 0.82 8.86 10.85
N ALA A 157 0.87 10.17 11.09
CA ALA A 157 -0.21 11.09 10.75
C ALA A 157 -0.22 11.33 9.22
N MET A 158 -0.71 10.36 8.45
CA MET A 158 -0.79 10.46 7.00
C MET A 158 -1.76 11.57 6.59
N GLY A 159 -1.34 12.46 5.69
CA GLY A 159 -2.06 13.69 5.34
C GLY A 159 -1.74 14.88 6.25
N GLY A 160 -0.94 14.67 7.30
CA GLY A 160 -0.42 15.72 8.16
C GLY A 160 -1.16 15.90 9.48
N SER A 161 -0.40 16.02 10.58
CA SER A 161 -0.95 16.21 11.93
C SER A 161 -1.83 17.48 12.02
N GLY A 162 -3.01 17.34 12.62
CA GLY A 162 -3.99 18.43 12.81
C GLY A 162 -4.70 18.89 11.53
N GLN A 163 -4.36 18.33 10.37
CA GLN A 163 -5.09 18.56 9.13
C GLN A 163 -6.42 17.79 9.15
N ASP A 164 -7.36 18.22 8.32
CA ASP A 164 -8.63 17.53 8.16
C ASP A 164 -8.51 16.39 7.16
N ASN A 165 -8.95 15.19 7.54
CA ASN A 165 -9.09 14.07 6.63
C ASN A 165 -10.30 14.27 5.69
N PHE A 166 -10.53 13.30 4.81
CA PHE A 166 -11.61 13.33 3.81
C PHE A 166 -13.02 13.57 4.42
N TYR A 167 -13.23 13.16 5.67
CA TYR A 167 -14.48 13.30 6.43
C TYR A 167 -14.52 14.50 7.39
N GLY A 168 -13.47 15.33 7.40
CA GLY A 168 -13.38 16.51 8.28
C GLY A 168 -12.99 16.17 9.73
N LYS A 169 -12.33 15.03 9.96
CA LYS A 169 -11.74 14.68 11.26
C LYS A 169 -10.28 15.08 11.29
N LYS A 170 -9.79 15.49 12.47
CA LYS A 170 -8.39 15.84 12.68
C LYS A 170 -7.51 14.60 12.61
N ILE A 171 -6.50 14.66 11.76
CA ILE A 171 -5.51 13.61 11.56
C ILE A 171 -4.53 13.64 12.73
N ALA A 172 -4.27 12.47 13.31
CA ALA A 172 -3.30 12.27 14.38
C ALA A 172 -2.49 10.98 14.12
N ALA A 173 -1.32 10.86 14.74
CA ALA A 173 -0.44 9.68 14.65
C ALA A 173 -0.91 8.55 15.59
N ASN A 174 -2.20 8.25 15.57
CA ASN A 174 -2.86 7.28 16.45
C ASN A 174 -3.09 5.90 15.79
N GLY A 175 -2.52 5.68 14.61
CA GLY A 175 -2.61 4.43 13.83
C GLY A 175 -3.79 4.39 12.87
N PHE A 176 -4.85 5.20 13.06
CA PHE A 176 -6.01 5.20 12.17
C PHE A 176 -5.75 5.89 10.82
N SER A 177 -4.89 6.91 10.81
CA SER A 177 -4.46 7.60 9.58
C SER A 177 -3.36 6.83 8.83
N GLY A 178 -2.68 5.89 9.48
CA GLY A 178 -1.70 5.03 8.84
C GLY A 178 -0.65 4.53 9.82
N HIS A 179 0.02 3.45 9.46
CA HIS A 179 1.16 2.94 10.19
C HIS A 179 2.17 2.33 9.25
N PHE A 180 3.44 2.47 9.61
CA PHE A 180 4.51 1.69 9.02
C PHE A 180 4.78 0.47 9.87
N TYR A 181 4.93 -0.67 9.22
CA TYR A 181 5.65 -1.81 9.77
C TYR A 181 7.03 -1.86 9.11
N PHE A 182 8.04 -2.25 9.89
CA PHE A 182 9.34 -2.57 9.33
C PHE A 182 9.99 -3.77 10.02
N HIS A 183 10.70 -4.58 9.21
CA HIS A 183 11.50 -5.70 9.66
C HIS A 183 12.97 -5.43 9.41
N HIS A 184 13.81 -5.60 10.44
CA HIS A 184 15.24 -5.36 10.37
C HIS A 184 16.04 -6.66 10.53
N ASN A 185 16.41 -7.26 9.39
CA ASN A 185 17.27 -8.43 9.34
C ASN A 185 18.74 -7.99 9.31
N LYS A 186 19.33 -7.88 10.51
CA LYS A 186 20.72 -7.44 10.69
C LYS A 186 21.74 -8.40 10.07
N GLU A 187 21.46 -9.70 10.12
CA GLU A 187 22.36 -10.75 9.66
C GLU A 187 22.59 -10.65 8.15
N HIS A 188 21.51 -10.55 7.38
CA HIS A 188 21.56 -10.45 5.92
C HIS A 188 21.67 -9.01 5.42
N LYS A 189 21.71 -8.03 6.31
CA LYS A 189 21.72 -6.60 5.99
C LYS A 189 20.54 -6.17 5.10
N LEU A 190 19.33 -6.55 5.54
CA LEU A 190 18.08 -6.25 4.85
C LEU A 190 17.11 -5.49 5.78
N LEU A 191 16.45 -4.46 5.25
CA LEU A 191 15.27 -3.87 5.86
C LEU A 191 14.07 -4.15 4.97
N MET A 192 12.91 -4.33 5.56
CA MET A 192 11.65 -4.37 4.83
C MET A 192 10.71 -3.35 5.44
N VAL A 193 10.13 -2.47 4.62
CA VAL A 193 9.25 -1.39 5.09
C VAL A 193 7.93 -1.46 4.34
N GLY A 194 6.82 -1.51 5.07
CA GLY A 194 5.48 -1.52 4.50
C GLY A 194 4.59 -0.47 5.14
N LEU A 195 3.87 0.29 4.30
CA LEU A 195 2.78 1.15 4.74
C LEU A 195 1.48 0.34 4.72
N GLU A 196 0.77 0.37 5.84
CA GLU A 196 -0.47 -0.36 5.99
C GLU A 196 -1.49 0.52 6.75
N GLN A 197 -2.75 0.09 6.75
CA GLN A 197 -3.82 0.68 7.56
C GLN A 197 -4.34 -0.38 8.52
N THR A 198 -3.80 -0.40 9.73
CA THR A 198 -4.22 -1.32 10.80
C THR A 198 -4.72 -0.48 11.95
N ALA A 199 -5.69 -1.02 12.69
CA ALA A 199 -6.04 -0.45 13.97
C ALA A 199 -4.75 -0.31 14.81
N PRO A 200 -4.65 0.72 15.68
CA PRO A 200 -3.55 0.80 16.65
C PRO A 200 -3.36 -0.58 17.27
N ALA A 201 -2.10 -0.99 17.40
CA ALA A 201 -1.73 -2.34 17.82
C ALA A 201 -2.40 -2.67 19.16
N ALA A 202 -3.56 -3.35 19.09
CA ALA A 202 -4.29 -3.79 20.26
C ALA A 202 -3.39 -4.78 20.99
N SER A 203 -2.68 -4.32 22.01
CA SER A 203 -2.03 -5.25 22.92
C SER A 203 -3.13 -6.14 23.53
N ALA A 204 -2.80 -7.38 23.90
CA ALA A 204 -3.77 -8.25 24.60
C ALA A 204 -4.36 -7.57 25.85
N PHE A 205 -3.62 -6.61 26.43
CA PHE A 205 -4.09 -5.74 27.49
C PHE A 205 -5.19 -4.76 27.02
N GLU A 206 -5.00 -4.06 25.90
CA GLU A 206 -6.00 -3.17 25.30
C GLU A 206 -7.29 -3.90 24.86
N LEU A 207 -7.19 -5.20 24.56
CA LEU A 207 -8.36 -6.05 24.28
C LEU A 207 -9.21 -6.29 25.55
N VAL A 208 -8.62 -6.17 26.74
CA VAL A 208 -9.28 -6.34 28.04
C VAL A 208 -9.73 -5.01 28.65
N ILE A 209 -8.92 -3.94 28.53
CA ILE A 209 -9.23 -2.63 29.14
C ILE A 209 -9.96 -1.65 28.20
N GLY A 210 -10.10 -2.01 26.92
CA GLY A 210 -10.61 -1.14 25.87
C GLY A 210 -9.51 -0.27 25.27
N THR A 211 -9.67 0.09 24.00
CA THR A 211 -8.73 0.97 23.28
C THR A 211 -8.79 2.38 23.84
N HIS A 212 -7.65 3.10 23.82
CA HIS A 212 -7.60 4.52 24.13
C HIS A 212 -8.64 5.29 23.30
N LYS A 213 -9.47 6.09 23.97
CA LYS A 213 -10.47 6.94 23.32
C LYS A 213 -9.87 8.31 23.06
N TYR A 214 -9.84 8.69 21.80
CA TYR A 214 -9.39 10.01 21.36
C TYR A 214 -10.53 11.02 21.43
N ALA A 215 -10.22 12.31 21.30
CA ALA A 215 -11.23 13.35 21.24
C ALA A 215 -12.16 13.15 20.02
N GLN A 216 -13.41 13.58 20.11
CA GLN A 216 -14.44 13.25 19.10
C GLN A 216 -14.12 13.85 17.72
N GLU A 217 -13.39 14.96 17.71
CA GLU A 217 -12.87 15.67 16.55
C GLU A 217 -11.68 14.96 15.89
N GLU A 218 -10.94 14.13 16.62
CA GLU A 218 -9.84 13.34 16.10
C GLU A 218 -10.34 12.10 15.37
N GLN A 219 -9.59 11.68 14.36
CA GLN A 219 -9.88 10.46 13.63
C GLN A 219 -9.73 9.23 14.54
N GLN A 220 -10.79 8.43 14.65
CA GLN A 220 -10.79 7.20 15.44
C GLN A 220 -11.84 6.21 14.91
N GLY A 221 -11.60 4.90 15.09
CA GLY A 221 -12.53 3.82 14.75
C GLY A 221 -12.65 3.47 13.26
N GLN A 222 -12.34 4.41 12.38
CA GLN A 222 -12.26 4.22 10.93
C GLN A 222 -10.94 4.79 10.40
N ASP A 223 -10.48 4.26 9.28
CA ASP A 223 -9.35 4.82 8.56
C ASP A 223 -9.71 6.18 7.91
N GLN A 224 -8.74 6.82 7.24
CA GLN A 224 -8.95 8.16 6.69
C GLN A 224 -9.89 8.18 5.48
N PHE A 225 -10.27 7.01 4.96
CA PHE A 225 -11.22 6.78 3.86
C PHE A 225 -12.52 6.13 4.36
N GLY A 226 -12.77 6.17 5.68
CA GLY A 226 -14.04 5.78 6.28
C GLY A 226 -14.24 4.26 6.33
N GLN A 227 -13.19 3.48 6.03
CA GLN A 227 -13.25 2.04 6.11
C GLN A 227 -13.09 1.60 7.58
N GLY A 228 -14.07 0.85 8.05
CA GLY A 228 -13.96 0.13 9.32
C GLY A 228 -13.01 -1.05 9.16
N HIS A 229 -12.19 -1.31 10.18
CA HIS A 229 -11.36 -2.51 10.23
C HIS A 229 -12.27 -3.73 10.18
N SER A 230 -12.27 -4.41 9.05
CA SER A 230 -12.97 -5.68 8.94
C SER A 230 -11.94 -6.79 8.83
N LEU A 231 -12.13 -7.83 9.63
CA LEU A 231 -11.72 -9.20 9.31
C LEU A 231 -12.27 -9.69 7.94
N ARG A 232 -12.96 -8.82 7.17
CA ARG A 232 -13.62 -9.06 5.89
C ARG A 232 -12.88 -8.42 4.69
N GLY A 233 -11.64 -7.95 4.85
CA GLY A 233 -10.77 -7.59 3.73
C GLY A 233 -10.98 -6.20 3.10
N ALA A 234 -11.66 -5.27 3.78
CA ALA A 234 -11.87 -3.92 3.23
C ALA A 234 -10.56 -3.14 2.99
N SER A 235 -9.48 -3.46 3.74
CA SER A 235 -8.14 -2.87 3.59
C SER A 235 -7.46 -3.17 2.25
N ASP A 236 -8.09 -3.94 1.36
CA ASP A 236 -7.58 -4.24 0.01
C ASP A 236 -8.03 -3.20 -1.05
N THR A 237 -8.64 -2.08 -0.64
CA THR A 237 -9.17 -1.05 -1.57
C THR A 237 -8.36 0.25 -1.57
N TYR A 238 -7.94 0.73 -0.40
CA TYR A 238 -7.17 1.95 -0.21
C TYR A 238 -5.88 1.66 0.58
N THR A 239 -4.84 2.46 0.35
CA THR A 239 -3.66 2.52 1.23
C THR A 239 -3.81 3.73 2.13
N ALA A 240 -2.99 3.86 3.17
CA ALA A 240 -2.99 5.08 3.98
C ALA A 240 -2.73 6.34 3.12
N ALA A 241 -1.90 6.27 2.09
CA ALA A 241 -1.60 7.44 1.27
C ALA A 241 -2.66 7.75 0.19
N GLY A 242 -3.70 6.92 -0.01
CA GLY A 242 -4.71 7.13 -1.05
C GLY A 242 -5.07 5.89 -1.88
N SER A 243 -5.75 6.15 -3.01
CA SER A 243 -6.47 5.26 -3.95
C SER A 243 -5.63 4.23 -4.72
N LEU A 244 -4.55 3.74 -4.14
CA LEU A 244 -3.61 2.87 -4.82
C LEU A 244 -3.40 1.57 -4.07
N TYR A 245 -4.48 0.85 -3.76
CA TYR A 245 -4.28 -0.56 -3.50
C TYR A 245 -4.15 -1.27 -4.85
N PHE A 246 -2.90 -1.53 -5.23
CA PHE A 246 -2.54 -2.12 -6.51
C PHE A 246 -3.09 -3.53 -6.75
N SER A 247 -3.67 -4.18 -5.74
CA SER A 247 -4.45 -5.40 -5.93
C SER A 247 -5.95 -5.15 -6.18
N ASN A 248 -6.40 -3.90 -6.21
CA ASN A 248 -7.76 -3.53 -6.60
C ASN A 248 -7.92 -3.75 -8.11
N PRO A 249 -8.77 -4.67 -8.56
CA PRO A 249 -8.92 -4.98 -9.98
C PRO A 249 -9.38 -3.79 -10.83
N LEU A 250 -10.17 -2.87 -10.27
CA LEU A 250 -10.59 -1.66 -10.98
C LEU A 250 -9.42 -0.72 -11.23
N TYR A 251 -8.58 -0.51 -10.21
CA TYR A 251 -7.37 0.30 -10.36
C TYR A 251 -6.39 -0.35 -11.34
N GLN A 252 -6.19 -1.67 -11.25
CA GLN A 252 -5.35 -2.41 -12.21
C GLN A 252 -5.85 -2.26 -13.65
N ALA A 253 -7.16 -2.40 -13.87
CA ALA A 253 -7.76 -2.24 -15.19
C ALA A 253 -7.60 -0.80 -15.70
N LYS A 254 -7.84 0.19 -14.84
CA LYS A 254 -7.66 1.61 -15.16
C LYS A 254 -6.20 1.94 -15.52
N LEU A 255 -5.24 1.48 -14.72
CA LEU A 255 -3.82 1.67 -14.96
C LEU A 255 -3.38 1.01 -16.28
N LEU A 256 -3.88 -0.19 -16.56
CA LEU A 256 -3.63 -0.86 -17.82
C LEU A 256 -4.22 -0.08 -19.01
N LEU A 257 -5.46 0.38 -18.91
CA LEU A 257 -6.15 1.08 -20.00
C LEU A 257 -5.57 2.48 -20.27
N GLU A 258 -5.19 3.22 -19.23
CA GLU A 258 -4.70 4.60 -19.37
C GLU A 258 -3.18 4.69 -19.58
N LYS A 259 -2.40 3.77 -18.97
CA LYS A 259 -0.93 3.83 -18.95
C LYS A 259 -0.24 2.61 -19.55
N GLY A 260 -0.99 1.57 -19.94
CA GLY A 260 -0.43 0.38 -20.57
C GLY A 260 0.48 -0.44 -19.65
N VAL A 261 0.26 -0.39 -18.34
CA VAL A 261 1.08 -1.14 -17.37
C VAL A 261 0.22 -1.76 -16.27
N PHE A 262 0.72 -2.85 -15.71
CA PHE A 262 0.25 -3.35 -14.42
C PHE A 262 1.12 -2.79 -13.30
N PRO A 263 0.60 -2.73 -12.07
CA PRO A 263 1.45 -2.40 -10.96
C PRO A 263 2.44 -3.52 -10.62
N PRO A 264 3.41 -3.25 -9.73
CA PRO A 264 4.21 -4.29 -9.12
C PRO A 264 3.36 -5.37 -8.45
N ASP A 265 3.94 -6.56 -8.31
CA ASP A 265 3.31 -7.63 -7.55
C ASP A 265 3.20 -7.28 -6.05
N LYS A 266 2.30 -7.95 -5.33
CA LYS A 266 2.02 -7.67 -3.92
C LYS A 266 3.17 -8.08 -3.00
N TYR A 267 3.88 -9.16 -3.31
CA TYR A 267 4.88 -9.80 -2.43
C TYR A 267 6.23 -9.96 -3.12
N GLY A 268 7.32 -9.66 -2.40
CA GLY A 268 8.70 -9.82 -2.87
C GLY A 268 9.04 -9.02 -4.13
N ALA A 269 8.24 -7.99 -4.42
CA ALA A 269 8.17 -7.40 -5.74
C ALA A 269 8.86 -6.05 -5.86
N MET A 270 9.41 -5.50 -4.76
CA MET A 270 10.03 -4.19 -4.74
C MET A 270 11.29 -4.23 -3.89
N GLN A 271 12.43 -4.01 -4.53
CA GLN A 271 13.72 -4.01 -3.86
C GLN A 271 14.55 -2.83 -4.32
N VAL A 272 15.21 -2.17 -3.37
CA VAL A 272 16.25 -1.18 -3.63
C VAL A 272 17.57 -1.69 -3.07
N THR A 273 18.59 -1.76 -3.92
CA THR A 273 19.96 -1.99 -3.46
C THR A 273 20.66 -0.64 -3.27
N ILE A 274 21.21 -0.43 -2.08
CA ILE A 274 21.99 0.75 -1.71
C ILE A 274 23.47 0.39 -1.68
N THR A 275 24.29 1.24 -2.26
CA THR A 275 25.74 1.11 -2.36
C THR A 275 26.40 2.43 -2.03
N ASP A 276 27.70 2.41 -1.71
CA ASP A 276 28.48 3.64 -1.48
C ASP A 276 28.43 4.60 -2.68
N GLU A 277 28.26 4.07 -3.89
CA GLU A 277 28.16 4.85 -5.13
C GLU A 277 26.84 5.63 -5.23
N ASN A 278 25.71 5.00 -4.87
CA ASN A 278 24.40 5.65 -4.99
C ASN A 278 23.97 6.40 -3.72
N TRP A 279 24.58 6.13 -2.57
CA TRP A 279 24.27 6.78 -1.29
C TRP A 279 24.33 8.32 -1.36
N PRO A 280 25.35 8.97 -1.95
CA PRO A 280 25.38 10.42 -2.06
C PRO A 280 24.20 11.00 -2.87
N LYS A 281 23.70 10.27 -3.87
CA LYS A 281 22.56 10.68 -4.69
C LYS A 281 21.25 10.57 -3.90
N ILE A 282 21.10 9.50 -3.11
CA ILE A 282 19.98 9.30 -2.19
C ILE A 282 19.96 10.44 -1.15
N LYS A 283 21.11 10.74 -0.56
CA LYS A 283 21.27 11.85 0.40
C LYS A 283 20.91 13.20 -0.19
N ALA A 284 21.41 13.52 -1.39
CA ALA A 284 21.07 14.77 -2.07
C ALA A 284 19.56 14.90 -2.33
N TYR A 285 18.89 13.79 -2.70
CA TYR A 285 17.44 13.79 -2.88
C TYR A 285 16.70 13.99 -1.55
N LEU A 286 17.10 13.30 -0.47
CA LEU A 286 16.55 13.51 0.87
C LEU A 286 16.73 14.96 1.34
N ASP A 287 17.91 15.54 1.15
CA ASP A 287 18.19 16.92 1.54
C ASP A 287 17.34 17.92 0.75
N SER A 288 17.05 17.63 -0.52
CA SER A 288 16.13 18.43 -1.33
C SER A 288 14.67 18.35 -0.84
N ILE A 289 14.19 17.17 -0.40
CA ILE A 289 12.88 17.04 0.27
C ILE A 289 12.86 17.93 1.53
N LYS A 290 13.87 17.79 2.39
CA LYS A 290 13.98 18.57 3.64
C LYS A 290 14.09 20.08 3.37
N LEU A 291 14.73 20.48 2.28
CA LEU A 291 14.79 21.88 1.87
C LEU A 291 13.40 22.41 1.49
N ARG A 292 12.63 21.68 0.68
CA ARG A 292 11.27 22.09 0.28
C ARG A 292 10.30 22.14 1.46
N ILE A 293 10.42 21.21 2.41
CA ILE A 293 9.67 21.23 3.67
C ILE A 293 9.98 22.52 4.44
N ARG A 294 11.26 22.89 4.59
CA ARG A 294 11.67 24.12 5.29
C ARG A 294 11.18 25.40 4.61
N HIS A 295 11.00 25.38 3.29
CA HIS A 295 10.43 26.50 2.54
C HIS A 295 8.90 26.46 2.46
N SER A 296 8.24 25.48 3.08
CA SER A 296 6.80 25.27 3.01
C SER A 296 6.25 25.22 1.58
N SER A 297 7.04 24.72 0.62
CA SER A 297 6.67 24.70 -0.80
C SER A 297 5.97 23.39 -1.14
N GLN A 298 4.66 23.32 -0.87
CA GLN A 298 3.86 22.11 -1.11
C GLN A 298 3.87 21.72 -2.59
N ASP A 299 3.62 22.65 -3.50
CA ASP A 299 3.55 22.36 -4.93
C ASP A 299 4.86 21.78 -5.45
N GLU A 300 6.00 22.37 -5.08
CA GLU A 300 7.31 21.84 -5.46
C GLU A 300 7.58 20.46 -4.86
N LEU A 301 7.16 20.23 -3.62
CA LEU A 301 7.28 18.92 -2.98
C LEU A 301 6.40 17.91 -3.72
N THR A 302 5.14 18.23 -4.02
CA THR A 302 4.25 17.37 -4.82
C THR A 302 4.85 17.07 -6.19
N GLN A 303 5.40 18.05 -6.90
CA GLN A 303 6.07 17.82 -8.19
C GLN A 303 7.28 16.90 -8.05
N GLN A 304 8.09 17.08 -7.01
CA GLN A 304 9.20 16.17 -6.73
C GLN A 304 8.71 14.74 -6.45
N LEU A 305 7.60 14.56 -5.73
CA LEU A 305 7.02 13.26 -5.42
C LEU A 305 6.43 12.55 -6.66
N LEU A 306 6.05 13.32 -7.68
CA LEU A 306 5.58 12.84 -8.98
C LEU A 306 6.74 12.45 -9.93
N GLU A 307 7.99 12.72 -9.57
CA GLU A 307 9.14 12.25 -10.34
C GLU A 307 9.14 10.71 -10.44
N LYS A 308 9.84 10.19 -11.45
CA LYS A 308 10.03 8.76 -11.67
C LYS A 308 11.35 8.30 -11.03
N PRO A 309 11.47 7.04 -10.57
CA PRO A 309 12.76 6.49 -10.15
C PRO A 309 13.82 6.65 -11.25
N ILE A 310 15.07 6.94 -10.88
CA ILE A 310 16.14 7.10 -11.88
C ILE A 310 16.44 5.80 -12.64
N SER A 311 16.13 4.65 -12.04
CA SER A 311 16.24 3.33 -12.67
C SER A 311 15.05 3.00 -13.59
N ALA A 312 14.04 3.85 -13.69
CA ALA A 312 12.84 3.56 -14.45
C ALA A 312 13.11 3.58 -15.96
N VAL A 313 12.60 2.57 -16.65
CA VAL A 313 12.72 2.41 -18.10
C VAL A 313 11.37 2.55 -18.77
N GLN A 314 11.39 3.07 -20.00
CA GLN A 314 10.19 3.10 -20.82
C GLN A 314 9.82 1.67 -21.20
N THR A 315 8.75 1.17 -20.61
CA THR A 315 8.23 -0.18 -20.88
C THR A 315 7.13 -0.05 -21.91
N ALA A 316 7.45 -0.29 -23.19
CA ALA A 316 6.44 -0.55 -24.20
C ALA A 316 6.07 -2.04 -24.09
N LYS A 317 5.07 -2.37 -23.26
CA LYS A 317 4.46 -3.70 -23.35
C LYS A 317 3.31 -3.60 -24.34
N ASP A 318 3.52 -4.13 -25.52
CA ASP A 318 2.45 -4.36 -26.48
C ASP A 318 1.60 -5.52 -25.96
N TYR A 319 0.45 -5.20 -25.38
CA TYR A 319 -0.56 -6.21 -25.09
C TYR A 319 -1.26 -6.55 -26.40
N GLU A 320 -0.93 -7.70 -26.99
CA GLU A 320 -1.50 -8.14 -28.28
C GLU A 320 -3.03 -8.28 -28.25
N SER A 321 -3.57 -8.60 -27.08
CA SER A 321 -5.01 -8.71 -26.86
C SER A 321 -5.35 -8.65 -25.37
N TYR A 322 -6.49 -8.06 -25.05
CA TYR A 322 -7.13 -8.16 -23.75
C TYR A 322 -8.57 -8.63 -23.94
N ILE A 323 -9.05 -9.47 -23.03
CA ILE A 323 -10.45 -9.89 -23.00
C ILE A 323 -11.11 -9.14 -21.85
N ALA A 324 -11.84 -8.09 -22.18
CA ALA A 324 -12.81 -7.51 -21.26
C ALA A 324 -14.11 -8.31 -21.40
N LEU A 325 -14.46 -9.06 -20.36
CA LEU A 325 -15.73 -9.79 -20.31
C LEU A 325 -16.83 -8.87 -19.81
N ASP A 326 -17.71 -8.45 -20.71
CA ASP A 326 -19.03 -7.94 -20.30
C ASP A 326 -19.85 -9.12 -19.78
N PHE A 327 -19.87 -9.29 -18.47
CA PHE A 327 -20.62 -10.34 -17.81
C PHE A 327 -22.11 -10.31 -18.15
N HIS A 328 -22.70 -9.15 -18.46
CA HIS A 328 -24.08 -9.09 -18.92
C HIS A 328 -24.22 -9.81 -20.27
N SER A 329 -23.41 -9.43 -21.26
CA SER A 329 -23.42 -10.05 -22.58
C SER A 329 -23.02 -11.53 -22.54
N TYR A 330 -22.02 -11.89 -21.73
CA TYR A 330 -21.57 -13.26 -21.53
C TYR A 330 -22.67 -14.14 -20.93
N MET A 331 -23.32 -13.71 -19.85
CA MET A 331 -24.42 -14.46 -19.22
C MET A 331 -25.61 -14.60 -20.16
N LYS A 332 -25.93 -13.55 -20.93
CA LYS A 332 -26.97 -13.58 -21.97
C LYS A 332 -26.65 -14.59 -23.08
N GLN A 333 -25.41 -14.65 -23.55
CA GLN A 333 -24.98 -15.66 -24.53
C GLN A 333 -25.00 -17.07 -23.94
N ALA A 334 -24.56 -17.25 -22.70
CA ALA A 334 -24.66 -18.54 -22.01
C ALA A 334 -26.12 -19.01 -21.90
N TYR A 335 -27.06 -18.11 -21.61
CA TYR A 335 -28.49 -18.41 -21.64
C TYR A 335 -28.95 -18.84 -23.05
N GLN A 336 -28.57 -18.08 -24.07
CA GLN A 336 -28.97 -18.36 -25.44
C GLN A 336 -28.44 -19.69 -25.97
N VAL A 337 -27.18 -20.03 -25.64
CA VAL A 337 -26.53 -21.24 -26.13
C VAL A 337 -26.92 -22.47 -25.31
N PHE A 338 -26.91 -22.38 -23.98
CA PHE A 338 -27.06 -23.55 -23.11
C PHE A 338 -28.47 -23.75 -22.56
N ILE A 339 -29.31 -22.71 -22.48
CA ILE A 339 -30.66 -22.81 -21.89
C ILE A 339 -31.75 -22.82 -22.98
N LEU A 340 -31.65 -21.95 -23.99
CA LEU A 340 -32.66 -21.92 -25.06
C LEU A 340 -32.56 -23.13 -26.01
N GLN A 341 -31.37 -23.69 -26.20
CA GLN A 341 -31.16 -24.85 -27.08
C GLN A 341 -31.30 -26.21 -26.36
N THR A 342 -31.57 -26.22 -25.05
CA THR A 342 -31.73 -27.46 -24.27
C THR A 342 -33.19 -27.85 -24.07
N LYS A 343 -33.45 -29.13 -23.79
CA LYS A 343 -34.79 -29.70 -23.50
C LYS A 343 -35.29 -29.40 -22.08
N LEU A 344 -34.80 -28.32 -21.46
CA LEU A 344 -35.26 -27.92 -20.13
C LEU A 344 -36.74 -27.52 -20.18
N SER A 345 -37.46 -27.78 -19.09
CA SER A 345 -38.83 -27.30 -18.95
C SER A 345 -38.86 -25.76 -18.86
N GLU A 346 -39.98 -25.14 -19.23
CA GLU A 346 -40.13 -23.68 -19.15
C GLU A 346 -39.96 -23.15 -17.72
N GLN A 347 -40.33 -23.95 -16.72
CA GLN A 347 -40.10 -23.65 -15.31
C GLN A 347 -38.60 -23.56 -14.98
N GLU A 348 -37.81 -24.52 -15.46
CA GLU A 348 -36.35 -24.55 -15.26
C GLU A 348 -35.66 -23.40 -16.00
N LYS A 349 -36.06 -23.13 -17.25
CA LYS A 349 -35.53 -21.98 -18.03
C LYS A 349 -35.78 -20.64 -17.34
N THR A 350 -36.96 -20.48 -16.74
CA THR A 350 -37.32 -19.28 -15.98
C THR A 350 -36.49 -19.16 -14.70
N ASN A 351 -36.32 -20.27 -13.96
CA ASN A 351 -35.46 -20.30 -12.78
C ASN A 351 -34.01 -19.97 -13.11
N PHE A 352 -33.47 -20.49 -14.21
CA PHE A 352 -32.12 -20.15 -14.67
C PHE A 352 -31.98 -18.67 -15.03
N ALA A 353 -32.93 -18.09 -15.78
CA ALA A 353 -32.89 -16.66 -16.12
C ALA A 353 -32.87 -15.77 -14.86
N ARG A 354 -33.67 -16.13 -13.85
CA ARG A 354 -33.69 -15.45 -12.56
C ARG A 354 -32.34 -15.55 -11.85
N MET A 355 -31.78 -16.75 -11.71
CA MET A 355 -30.48 -16.95 -11.05
C MET A 355 -29.34 -16.20 -11.76
N GLN A 356 -29.36 -16.14 -13.10
CA GLN A 356 -28.36 -15.38 -13.85
C GLN A 356 -28.49 -13.87 -13.62
N THR A 357 -29.72 -13.36 -13.53
CA THR A 357 -29.99 -11.95 -13.22
C THR A 357 -29.50 -11.62 -11.81
N GLU A 358 -29.82 -12.47 -10.83
CA GLU A 358 -29.35 -12.35 -9.45
C GLU A 358 -27.81 -12.38 -9.37
N LEU A 359 -27.16 -13.31 -10.09
CA LEU A 359 -25.71 -13.38 -10.16
C LEU A 359 -25.10 -12.12 -10.80
N LEU A 360 -25.69 -11.61 -11.88
CA LEU A 360 -25.22 -10.38 -12.54
C LEU A 360 -25.35 -9.17 -11.62
N GLU A 361 -26.45 -9.06 -10.87
CA GLU A 361 -26.63 -8.02 -9.86
C GLU A 361 -25.60 -8.13 -8.74
N ILE A 362 -25.32 -9.35 -8.26
CA ILE A 362 -24.27 -9.62 -7.27
C ILE A 362 -22.90 -9.20 -7.80
N ILE A 363 -22.54 -9.60 -9.02
CA ILE A 363 -21.28 -9.23 -9.66
C ILE A 363 -21.16 -7.70 -9.78
N LYS A 364 -22.22 -7.02 -10.22
CA LYS A 364 -22.25 -5.55 -10.33
C LYS A 364 -22.09 -4.88 -8.97
N LYS A 365 -22.77 -5.36 -7.94
CA LYS A 365 -22.61 -4.86 -6.57
C LYS A 365 -21.18 -5.05 -6.06
N LEU A 366 -20.59 -6.23 -6.28
CA LEU A 366 -19.18 -6.52 -5.95
C LEU A 366 -18.22 -5.60 -6.70
N GLN A 367 -18.44 -5.37 -8.00
CA GLN A 367 -17.64 -4.44 -8.81
C GLN A 367 -17.76 -2.99 -8.33
N LEU A 368 -18.89 -2.61 -7.75
CA LEU A 368 -19.09 -1.28 -7.15
C LEU A 368 -18.63 -1.21 -5.69
N GLY A 369 -18.10 -2.30 -5.12
CA GLY A 369 -17.70 -2.38 -3.72
C GLY A 369 -18.86 -2.39 -2.72
N ASP A 370 -20.10 -2.61 -3.17
CA ASP A 370 -21.29 -2.71 -2.30
C ASP A 370 -21.43 -4.11 -1.71
N ILE A 371 -20.66 -4.36 -0.66
CA ILE A 371 -20.65 -5.64 0.09
C ILE A 371 -21.84 -5.76 1.06
N ASN A 372 -22.53 -4.65 1.38
CA ASN A 372 -23.66 -4.64 2.31
C ASN A 372 -24.95 -5.13 1.64
N GLY A 373 -25.04 -5.03 0.32
CA GLY A 373 -26.15 -5.54 -0.49
C GLY A 373 -26.09 -7.05 -0.79
N LEU A 374 -25.08 -7.77 -0.31
CA LEU A 374 -24.97 -9.22 -0.38
C LEU A 374 -25.59 -9.81 0.89
N GLY A 375 -26.68 -10.57 0.75
CA GLY A 375 -27.31 -11.24 1.90
C GLY A 375 -26.30 -12.04 2.72
N ARG A 376 -26.59 -12.24 4.02
CA ARG A 376 -25.75 -13.06 4.91
C ARG A 376 -25.56 -14.45 4.27
N PHE A 377 -24.33 -14.78 3.90
CA PHE A 377 -23.92 -16.14 3.60
C PHE A 377 -23.73 -16.94 4.88
#